data_AF-E1YGF8-F1
#
_entry.id   AF-E1YGF8-F1
#
_cell.length_a   1.000
_cell.length_b   1.000
_cell.length_c   1.000
_cell.angle_alpha   90.00
_cell.angle_beta   90.00
_cell.angle_gamma   90.00
#
_symmetry.space_group_name_H-M   'P 1'
#
loop_
_entity.id
_entity.type
_entity.pdbx_description
1 polymer ?
#
loop_
_entity_poly.entity_id
_entity_poly.type
_entity_poly.pdbx_seq_one_letter_code
_entity_poly.pdbx_strand_id
1 'polypeptide(L)'
;MDPGTFHRAIRGWLNAWFYTVESLDQAEDYLILAAVTDDERHMDDKAAARLLSLPGNLIKTLNGGKINGGLDTTLEQRQTAIQKEISERNARFFEAEADKLDGWADDLKIGLEREIKELDRQIKEARRAATAALTLEENLAGQKQIKALEAQRNQKRRSLFDAQDEVDRQRDDLIAMIEGKLQQRTEIVQLFEIRLNLR
;
A
#
# COMPACT_ATOMS: atom_id res chain seq x y z
N MET A 1 -45.71 -34.95 -21.19
CA MET A 1 -45.54 -33.55 -21.65
C MET A 1 -44.89 -32.80 -20.52
N ASP A 2 -43.62 -32.45 -20.70
CA ASP A 2 -43.03 -31.29 -20.04
C ASP A 2 -42.11 -30.65 -21.10
N PRO A 3 -42.47 -29.49 -21.67
CA PRO A 3 -41.81 -28.94 -22.84
C PRO A 3 -40.66 -28.01 -22.41
N GLY A 4 -39.45 -28.32 -22.86
CA GLY A 4 -38.45 -27.32 -23.23
C GLY A 4 -37.80 -26.55 -22.07
N THR A 5 -36.82 -27.17 -21.42
CA THR A 5 -35.66 -26.39 -20.97
C THR A 5 -34.92 -25.92 -22.22
N PHE A 6 -35.28 -24.74 -22.72
CA PHE A 6 -34.49 -24.07 -23.75
C PHE A 6 -33.12 -23.74 -23.16
N HIS A 7 -32.15 -24.66 -23.29
CA HIS A 7 -30.75 -24.28 -23.27
C HIS A 7 -30.55 -23.33 -24.45
N ARG A 8 -30.62 -22.03 -24.18
CA ARG A 8 -30.41 -21.01 -25.20
C ARG A 8 -28.96 -21.18 -25.67
N ALA A 9 -28.79 -21.64 -26.90
CA ALA A 9 -27.47 -21.79 -27.49
C ALA A 9 -26.73 -20.45 -27.39
N ILE A 10 -25.59 -20.44 -26.70
CA ILE A 10 -24.80 -19.23 -26.50
C ILE A 10 -23.72 -19.23 -27.58
N ARG A 11 -23.82 -18.29 -28.51
CA ARG A 11 -22.76 -18.00 -29.46
C ARG A 11 -22.21 -16.63 -29.14
N GLY A 12 -20.90 -16.55 -29.02
CA GLY A 12 -20.24 -15.34 -28.58
C GLY A 12 -18.76 -15.34 -28.91
N TRP A 13 -18.10 -14.25 -28.56
CA TRP A 13 -16.67 -14.10 -28.58
C TRP A 13 -16.19 -14.01 -27.15
N LEU A 14 -15.02 -14.60 -26.88
CA LEU A 14 -14.31 -14.43 -25.62
C LEU A 14 -12.88 -14.04 -25.97
N ASN A 15 -12.38 -13.01 -25.30
CA ASN A 15 -10.99 -12.59 -25.40
C ASN A 15 -10.35 -12.57 -24.01
N ALA A 16 -9.08 -12.91 -23.97
CA ALA A 16 -8.29 -13.00 -22.76
C ALA A 16 -7.02 -12.16 -22.92
N TRP A 17 -6.75 -11.31 -21.93
CA TRP A 17 -5.54 -10.49 -21.88
C TRP A 17 -4.80 -10.70 -20.56
N PHE A 18 -3.48 -10.68 -20.65
CA PHE A 18 -2.60 -10.55 -19.51
C PHE A 18 -2.27 -9.08 -19.32
N TYR A 19 -2.53 -8.55 -18.14
CA TYR A 19 -2.38 -7.15 -17.81
C TYR A 19 -1.48 -6.99 -16.59
N THR A 20 -0.36 -6.30 -16.76
CA THR A 20 0.63 -6.07 -15.71
C THR A 20 0.61 -4.60 -15.31
N VAL A 21 0.59 -4.35 -14.01
CA VAL A 21 0.74 -3.01 -13.42
C VAL A 21 1.99 -3.00 -12.56
N GLU A 22 2.95 -2.14 -12.90
CA GLU A 22 4.22 -2.01 -12.19
C GLU A 22 4.31 -0.62 -11.53
N SER A 23 4.77 -0.57 -10.28
CA SER A 23 5.01 0.66 -9.55
C SER A 23 6.10 0.49 -8.48
N LEU A 24 7.14 1.34 -8.53
CA LEU A 24 8.37 1.17 -7.75
C LEU A 24 8.87 -0.29 -7.88
N ASP A 25 8.91 -1.02 -6.76
CA ASP A 25 9.44 -2.39 -6.67
C ASP A 25 8.32 -3.46 -6.63
N GLN A 26 7.11 -3.13 -7.08
CA GLN A 26 5.99 -4.08 -7.10
C GLN A 26 5.41 -4.17 -8.50
N ALA A 27 5.17 -5.41 -8.94
CA ALA A 27 4.43 -5.75 -10.14
C ALA A 27 3.23 -6.62 -9.76
N GLU A 28 2.08 -6.32 -10.34
CA GLU A 28 0.84 -7.09 -10.18
C GLU A 28 0.32 -7.52 -11.54
N ASP A 29 0.06 -8.82 -11.66
CA ASP A 29 -0.44 -9.43 -12.88
C ASP A 29 -1.92 -9.81 -12.76
N TYR A 30 -2.66 -9.51 -13.81
CA TYR A 30 -4.10 -9.74 -13.90
C TYR A 30 -4.47 -10.44 -15.20
N LEU A 31 -5.37 -11.40 -15.11
CA LEU A 31 -6.04 -11.96 -16.27
C LEU A 31 -7.37 -11.25 -16.48
N ILE A 32 -7.50 -10.51 -17.58
CA ILE A 32 -8.75 -9.87 -17.96
C ILE A 32 -9.45 -10.77 -18.97
N LEU A 33 -10.71 -11.09 -18.69
CA LEU A 33 -11.58 -11.87 -19.58
C LEU A 33 -12.77 -11.00 -19.96
N ALA A 34 -13.05 -10.92 -21.25
CA ALA A 34 -14.28 -10.32 -21.75
C ALA A 34 -14.98 -11.32 -22.65
N ALA A 35 -16.29 -11.47 -22.47
CA ALA A 35 -17.11 -12.26 -23.38
C ALA A 35 -18.36 -11.50 -23.78
N VAL A 36 -18.69 -11.57 -25.06
CA VAL A 36 -19.86 -10.92 -25.65
C VAL A 36 -20.60 -11.93 -26.52
N THR A 37 -21.91 -11.99 -26.39
CA THR A 37 -22.75 -12.84 -27.23
C THR A 37 -23.01 -12.19 -28.60
N ASP A 38 -23.52 -12.95 -29.56
CA ASP A 38 -23.89 -12.42 -30.88
C ASP A 38 -25.01 -11.38 -30.85
N ASP A 39 -25.80 -11.34 -29.77
CA ASP A 39 -26.80 -10.31 -29.50
C ASP A 39 -26.24 -9.14 -28.67
N GLU A 40 -24.92 -8.93 -28.71
CA GLU A 40 -24.19 -7.82 -28.09
C GLU A 40 -24.37 -7.72 -26.56
N ARG A 41 -24.67 -8.85 -25.90
CA ARG A 41 -24.76 -8.88 -24.44
C ARG A 41 -23.41 -9.23 -23.85
N HIS A 42 -22.91 -8.33 -23.01
CA HIS A 42 -21.70 -8.57 -22.25
C HIS A 42 -21.98 -9.56 -21.12
N MET A 43 -21.05 -10.50 -20.95
CA MET A 43 -21.06 -11.44 -19.83
C MET A 43 -20.24 -10.84 -18.69
N ASP A 44 -20.67 -11.08 -17.45
CA ASP A 44 -19.85 -10.73 -16.29
C ASP A 44 -18.60 -11.62 -16.21
N ASP A 45 -17.63 -11.22 -15.37
CA ASP A 45 -16.34 -11.93 -15.26
C ASP A 45 -16.49 -13.38 -14.83
N LYS A 46 -17.42 -13.67 -13.93
CA LYS A 46 -17.62 -15.02 -13.41
C LYS A 46 -18.15 -15.92 -14.52
N ALA A 47 -19.07 -15.39 -15.34
CA ALA A 47 -19.59 -16.07 -16.50
C ALA A 47 -18.52 -16.25 -17.58
N ALA A 48 -17.71 -15.23 -17.87
CA ALA A 48 -16.59 -15.31 -18.81
C ALA A 48 -15.52 -16.33 -18.36
N ALA A 49 -15.13 -16.31 -17.08
CA ALA A 49 -14.20 -17.28 -16.50
C ALA A 49 -14.76 -18.70 -16.51
N ARG A 50 -16.06 -18.85 -16.22
CA ARG A 50 -16.73 -20.17 -16.25
C ARG A 50 -16.75 -20.77 -17.65
N LEU A 51 -16.76 -19.97 -18.73
CA LEU A 51 -16.64 -20.50 -20.08
C LEU A 51 -15.32 -21.23 -20.31
N LEU A 52 -14.23 -20.78 -19.67
CA LEU A 52 -12.91 -21.43 -19.76
C LEU A 52 -12.82 -22.74 -18.96
N SER A 53 -13.72 -22.98 -18.01
CA SER A 53 -13.77 -24.24 -17.26
C SER A 53 -14.65 -25.31 -17.91
N LEU A 54 -15.37 -24.96 -18.98
CA LEU A 54 -16.18 -25.92 -19.73
C LEU A 54 -15.31 -26.72 -20.70
N PRO A 55 -15.56 -28.03 -20.84
CA PRO A 55 -14.90 -28.82 -21.88
C PRO A 55 -15.32 -28.31 -23.26
N GLY A 56 -14.36 -28.14 -24.15
CA GLY A 56 -14.58 -27.66 -25.51
C GLY A 56 -13.82 -28.48 -26.55
N ASN A 57 -14.34 -28.53 -27.77
CA ASN A 57 -13.64 -29.10 -28.93
C ASN A 57 -13.26 -27.96 -29.89
N LEU A 58 -12.00 -27.92 -30.30
CA LEU A 58 -11.55 -26.99 -31.33
C LEU A 58 -12.17 -27.40 -32.68
N ILE A 59 -13.05 -26.55 -33.21
CA ILE A 59 -13.74 -26.83 -34.49
C ILE A 59 -12.94 -26.30 -35.68
N LYS A 60 -12.47 -25.06 -35.60
CA LYS A 60 -11.66 -24.40 -36.64
C LYS A 60 -10.95 -23.17 -36.11
N THR A 61 -9.82 -22.84 -36.72
CA THR A 61 -9.16 -21.54 -36.56
C THR A 61 -9.80 -20.52 -37.49
N LEU A 62 -10.06 -19.32 -37.00
CA LEU A 62 -10.57 -18.20 -37.79
C LEU A 62 -9.39 -17.26 -38.12
N ASN A 63 -9.22 -16.89 -39.39
CA ASN A 63 -8.26 -15.87 -39.78
C ASN A 63 -8.94 -14.50 -39.72
N GLY A 64 -8.50 -13.66 -38.79
CA GLY A 64 -9.07 -12.33 -38.54
C GLY A 64 -10.18 -12.36 -37.50
N GLY A 65 -9.87 -11.91 -36.28
CA GLY A 65 -10.85 -11.60 -35.26
C GLY A 65 -11.65 -10.37 -35.69
N LYS A 66 -12.98 -10.43 -35.55
CA LYS A 66 -13.75 -9.17 -35.60
C LYS A 66 -13.40 -8.45 -34.32
N ILE A 67 -12.76 -7.28 -34.44
CA ILE A 67 -12.65 -6.29 -33.37
C ILE A 67 -14.10 -5.92 -33.00
N ASN A 68 -14.69 -6.66 -32.07
CA ASN A 68 -15.98 -6.33 -31.49
C ASN A 68 -15.70 -5.24 -30.47
N GLY A 69 -16.03 -3.98 -30.77
CA GLY A 69 -15.77 -2.85 -29.87
C GLY A 69 -16.35 -3.02 -28.46
N GLY A 70 -17.32 -3.92 -28.26
CA GLY A 70 -17.78 -4.32 -26.94
C GLY A 70 -16.71 -5.00 -26.07
N LEU A 71 -15.83 -5.81 -26.64
CA LEU A 71 -14.74 -6.45 -25.88
C LEU A 71 -13.71 -5.42 -25.41
N ASP A 72 -13.40 -4.43 -26.26
CA ASP A 72 -12.49 -3.32 -25.91
C ASP A 72 -13.09 -2.46 -24.79
N THR A 73 -14.40 -2.23 -24.81
CA THR A 73 -15.10 -1.47 -23.74
C THR A 73 -15.00 -2.21 -22.39
N THR A 74 -15.19 -3.53 -22.39
CA THR A 74 -15.01 -4.33 -21.17
C THR A 74 -13.56 -4.33 -20.70
N LEU A 75 -12.60 -4.39 -21.63
CA LEU A 75 -11.19 -4.29 -21.29
C LEU A 75 -10.85 -2.98 -20.58
N GLU A 76 -11.23 -1.82 -21.15
CA GLU A 76 -10.97 -0.50 -20.57
C GLU A 76 -11.61 -0.34 -19.18
N GLN A 77 -12.85 -0.81 -19.01
CA GLN A 77 -13.54 -0.80 -17.72
C GLN A 77 -12.78 -1.63 -16.68
N ARG A 78 -12.23 -2.78 -17.07
CA ARG A 78 -11.48 -3.66 -16.18
C ARG A 78 -10.14 -3.08 -15.80
N GLN A 79 -9.39 -2.52 -16.76
CA GLN A 79 -8.14 -1.83 -16.46
C GLN A 79 -8.37 -0.66 -15.49
N THR A 80 -9.40 0.14 -15.71
CA THR A 80 -9.77 1.26 -14.83
C THR A 80 -10.13 0.77 -13.42
N ALA A 81 -10.91 -0.30 -13.31
CA ALA A 81 -11.29 -0.88 -12.01
C ALA A 81 -10.07 -1.41 -11.24
N ILE A 82 -9.16 -2.12 -11.92
CA ILE A 82 -7.92 -2.65 -11.33
C ILE A 82 -7.03 -1.51 -10.85
N GLN A 83 -6.78 -0.50 -11.70
CA GLN A 83 -5.97 0.67 -11.32
C GLN A 83 -6.56 1.41 -10.12
N LYS A 84 -7.88 1.57 -10.08
CA LYS A 84 -8.58 2.19 -8.96
C LYS A 84 -8.40 1.39 -7.66
N GLU A 85 -8.57 0.06 -7.71
CA GLU A 85 -8.38 -0.81 -6.56
C GLU A 85 -6.95 -0.73 -6.02
N ILE A 86 -5.95 -0.78 -6.91
CA ILE A 86 -4.53 -0.61 -6.55
C ILE A 86 -4.33 0.75 -5.88
N SER A 87 -4.85 1.83 -6.47
CA SER A 87 -4.72 3.18 -5.91
C SER A 87 -5.37 3.31 -4.53
N GLU A 88 -6.56 2.75 -4.33
CA GLU A 88 -7.26 2.77 -3.03
C GLU A 88 -6.55 1.94 -1.97
N ARG A 89 -5.96 0.80 -2.36
CA ARG A 89 -5.17 -0.04 -1.45
C ARG A 89 -3.87 0.65 -1.06
N ASN A 90 -3.20 1.29 -2.02
CA ASN A 90 -1.99 2.08 -1.76
C ASN A 90 -2.30 3.26 -0.84
N ALA A 91 -3.37 4.01 -1.09
CA ALA A 91 -3.78 5.12 -0.24
C ALA A 91 -3.99 4.70 1.22
N ARG A 92 -4.72 3.59 1.45
CA ARG A 92 -4.92 3.03 2.80
C ARG A 92 -3.63 2.57 3.47
N PHE A 93 -2.72 1.98 2.70
CA PHE A 93 -1.41 1.59 3.22
C PHE A 93 -0.59 2.81 3.66
N PHE A 94 -0.55 3.86 2.84
CA PHE A 94 0.18 5.09 3.15
C PHE A 94 -0.40 5.87 4.32
N GLU A 95 -1.73 5.96 4.41
CA GLU A 95 -2.42 6.55 5.56
C GLU A 95 -2.05 5.83 6.86
N ALA A 96 -2.09 4.50 6.86
CA ALA A 96 -1.70 3.71 8.03
C ALA A 96 -0.22 3.86 8.40
N GLU A 97 0.68 4.06 7.43
CA GLU A 97 2.09 4.28 7.71
C GLU A 97 2.37 5.69 8.23
N ALA A 98 1.68 6.70 7.70
CA ALA A 98 1.72 8.06 8.21
C ALA A 98 1.23 8.16 9.66
N ASP A 99 0.09 7.52 9.97
CA ASP A 99 -0.46 7.48 11.33
C ASP A 99 0.50 6.84 12.34
N LYS A 100 1.18 5.75 11.93
CA LYS A 100 2.21 5.12 12.78
C LYS A 100 3.39 6.05 13.02
N LEU A 101 3.86 6.71 11.97
CA LEU A 101 5.00 7.62 12.05
C LEU A 101 4.71 8.79 12.98
N ASP A 102 3.51 9.38 12.86
CA ASP A 102 3.06 10.45 13.73
C ASP A 102 2.91 10.00 15.18
N GLY A 103 2.28 8.84 15.42
CA GLY A 103 2.14 8.28 16.77
C GLY A 103 3.50 7.97 17.42
N TRP A 104 4.42 7.40 16.65
CA TRP A 104 5.79 7.15 17.12
C TRP A 104 6.55 8.44 17.43
N ALA A 105 6.42 9.47 16.58
CA ALA A 105 7.04 10.77 16.79
C ALA A 105 6.54 11.44 18.09
N ASP A 106 5.23 11.39 18.33
CA ASP A 106 4.61 11.92 19.55
C ASP A 106 5.07 11.17 20.81
N ASP A 107 5.08 9.83 20.77
CA ASP A 107 5.55 9.01 21.89
C ASP A 107 7.02 9.28 22.23
N LEU A 108 7.87 9.37 21.20
CA LEU A 108 9.30 9.66 21.34
C LEU A 108 9.53 11.04 21.96
N LYS A 109 8.81 12.06 21.47
CA LYS A 109 8.87 13.43 22.00
C LYS A 109 8.44 13.47 23.47
N ILE A 110 7.27 12.92 23.79
CA ILE A 110 6.74 12.91 25.16
C ILE A 110 7.68 12.16 26.09
N GLY A 111 8.24 11.03 25.66
CA GLY A 111 9.23 10.26 26.43
C GLY A 111 10.46 11.09 26.78
N LEU A 112 11.08 11.72 25.79
CA LEU A 112 12.27 12.55 25.98
C LEU A 112 11.99 13.80 26.83
N GLU A 113 10.85 14.48 26.62
CA GLU A 113 10.44 15.62 27.44
C GLU A 113 10.25 15.25 28.92
N ARG A 114 9.64 14.10 29.19
CA ARG A 114 9.48 13.58 30.56
C ARG A 114 10.83 13.29 31.22
N GLU A 115 11.74 12.64 30.51
CA GLU A 115 13.09 12.36 31.02
C GLU A 115 13.89 13.63 31.30
N ILE A 116 13.82 14.63 30.40
CA ILE A 116 14.47 15.93 30.60
C ILE A 116 13.91 16.64 31.84
N LYS A 117 12.59 16.64 32.00
CA LYS A 117 11.93 17.26 33.16
C LYS A 117 12.32 16.57 34.47
N GLU A 118 12.44 15.25 34.46
CA GLU A 118 12.89 14.47 35.61
C GLU A 118 14.36 14.76 35.95
N LEU A 119 15.24 14.87 34.95
CA LEU A 119 16.63 15.29 35.15
C LEU A 119 16.71 16.71 35.73
N ASP A 120 15.88 17.64 35.28
CA ASP A 120 15.81 19.00 35.86
C ASP A 120 15.38 18.98 37.33
N ARG A 121 14.44 18.09 37.71
CA ARG A 121 14.05 17.87 39.11
C ARG A 121 15.24 17.34 39.94
N GLN A 122 15.92 16.30 39.44
CA GLN A 122 17.08 15.72 40.12
C GLN A 122 18.24 16.71 40.27
N ILE A 123 18.50 17.55 39.26
CA ILE A 123 19.51 18.63 39.33
C ILE A 123 19.15 19.61 40.45
N LYS A 124 17.88 20.00 40.58
CA LYS A 124 17.43 20.92 41.63
C LYS A 124 17.60 20.33 43.02
N GLU A 125 17.33 19.04 43.18
CA GLU A 125 17.52 18.31 44.44
C GLU A 125 18.99 18.15 44.79
N ALA A 126 19.83 17.75 43.83
CA ALA A 126 21.28 17.65 44.01
C ALA A 126 21.90 19.02 44.38
N ARG A 127 21.44 20.11 43.77
CA ARG A 127 21.84 21.48 44.13
C ARG A 127 21.50 21.83 45.57
N ARG A 128 20.29 21.48 46.04
CA ARG A 128 19.88 21.71 47.44
C ARG A 128 20.74 20.89 48.41
N ALA A 129 20.99 19.62 48.10
CA ALA A 129 21.83 18.76 48.92
C ALA A 129 23.28 19.27 49.01
N ALA A 130 23.85 19.71 47.88
CA ALA A 130 25.20 20.28 47.84
C ALA A 130 25.32 21.57 48.68
N THR A 131 24.30 22.44 48.68
CA THR A 131 24.26 23.65 49.52
C THR A 131 24.16 23.32 51.01
N ALA A 132 23.52 22.20 51.37
CA ALA A 132 23.36 21.76 52.76
C ALA A 132 24.55 20.93 53.29
N ALA A 133 25.55 20.64 52.46
CA ALA A 133 26.71 19.84 52.83
C ALA A 133 27.53 20.50 53.96
N LEU A 134 27.97 19.69 54.94
CA LEU A 134 28.74 20.16 56.10
C LEU A 134 30.25 19.96 55.93
N THR A 135 30.64 19.12 54.96
CA THR A 135 32.04 18.82 54.64
C THR A 135 32.39 19.18 53.21
N LEU A 136 33.69 19.39 52.96
CA LEU A 136 34.21 19.68 51.61
C LEU A 136 34.01 18.47 50.68
N GLU A 137 34.16 17.26 51.21
CA GLU A 137 33.97 15.99 50.51
C GLU A 137 32.53 15.82 50.03
N GLU A 138 31.54 16.08 50.89
CA GLU A 138 30.11 16.04 50.53
C GLU A 138 29.77 17.09 49.48
N ASN A 139 30.31 18.31 49.62
CA ASN A 139 30.10 19.37 48.62
C ASN A 139 30.68 18.97 47.26
N LEU A 140 31.90 18.45 47.23
CA LEU A 140 32.56 17.99 46.01
C LEU A 140 31.79 16.83 45.34
N ALA A 141 31.29 15.88 46.13
CA ALA A 141 30.44 14.79 45.62
C ALA A 141 29.14 15.32 45.00
N GLY A 142 28.48 16.28 45.66
CA GLY A 142 27.29 16.96 45.15
C GLY A 142 27.54 17.68 43.82
N GLN A 143 28.64 18.42 43.70
CA GLN A 143 29.02 19.11 42.47
C GLN A 143 29.29 18.14 41.31
N LYS A 144 29.96 17.01 41.59
CA LYS A 144 30.16 15.95 40.58
C LYS A 144 28.84 15.35 40.11
N GLN A 145 27.90 15.10 41.03
CA GLN A 145 26.57 14.57 40.68
C GLN A 145 25.77 15.56 39.82
N ILE A 146 25.77 16.86 40.18
CA ILE A 146 25.12 17.91 39.38
C ILE A 146 25.68 17.93 37.96
N LYS A 147 27.01 17.92 37.81
CA LYS A 147 27.66 17.91 36.49
C LYS A 147 27.30 16.68 35.67
N ALA A 148 27.20 15.50 36.29
CA ALA A 148 26.80 14.27 35.61
C ALA A 148 25.34 14.35 35.11
N LEU A 149 24.42 14.82 35.95
CA LEU A 149 23.00 15.00 35.57
C LEU A 149 22.82 16.06 34.47
N GLU A 150 23.58 17.16 34.52
CA GLU A 150 23.56 18.19 33.48
C GLU A 150 24.07 17.66 32.13
N ALA A 151 25.10 16.81 32.15
CA ALA A 151 25.60 16.15 30.96
C ALA A 151 24.55 15.21 30.35
N GLN A 152 23.86 14.41 31.18
CA GLN A 152 22.78 13.53 30.73
C GLN A 152 21.61 14.32 30.14
N ARG A 153 21.19 15.42 30.79
CA ARG A 153 20.12 16.29 30.28
C ARG A 153 20.49 16.90 28.93
N ASN A 154 21.72 17.40 28.78
CA ASN A 154 22.19 17.95 27.52
C ASN A 154 22.23 16.90 26.42
N GLN A 155 22.60 15.66 26.74
CA GLN A 155 22.53 14.55 25.79
C GLN A 155 21.08 14.27 25.36
N LYS A 156 20.14 14.20 26.30
CA LYS A 156 18.71 13.98 25.99
C LYS A 156 18.11 15.09 25.14
N ARG A 157 18.52 16.35 25.36
CA ARG A 157 18.14 17.47 24.49
C ARG A 157 18.66 17.30 23.07
N ARG A 158 19.91 16.85 22.88
CA ARG A 158 20.44 16.55 21.54
C ARG A 158 19.66 15.42 20.87
N SER A 159 19.39 14.35 21.60
CA SER A 159 18.59 13.23 21.10
C SER A 159 17.17 13.62 20.70
N LEU A 160 16.59 14.67 21.29
CA LEU A 160 15.30 15.22 20.83
C LEU A 160 15.40 15.83 19.43
N PHE A 161 16.47 16.58 19.15
CA PHE A 161 16.71 17.12 17.80
C PHE A 161 17.02 16.00 16.81
N ASP A 162 17.89 15.07 17.17
CA ASP A 162 18.23 13.93 16.31
C ASP A 162 16.98 13.08 15.96
N ALA A 163 16.10 12.88 16.95
CA ALA A 163 14.82 12.20 16.75
C ALA A 163 13.87 12.97 15.83
N GLN A 164 13.85 14.31 15.94
CA GLN A 164 13.02 15.16 15.09
C GLN A 164 13.48 15.10 13.63
N ASP A 165 14.80 15.20 13.41
CA ASP A 165 15.40 15.07 12.07
C ASP A 165 15.17 13.68 11.47
N GLU A 166 15.12 12.63 12.30
CA GLU A 166 14.78 11.27 11.85
C GLU A 166 13.33 11.17 11.38
N VAL A 167 12.38 11.72 12.16
CA VAL A 167 10.95 11.75 11.79
C VAL A 167 10.76 12.48 10.48
N ASP A 168 11.39 13.64 10.30
CA ASP A 168 11.28 14.43 9.08
C ASP A 168 11.84 13.68 7.88
N ARG A 169 12.97 12.98 8.03
CA ARG A 169 13.53 12.15 6.96
C ARG A 169 12.60 11.00 6.57
N GLN A 170 11.99 10.34 7.56
CA GLN A 170 11.03 9.26 7.28
C GLN A 170 9.75 9.77 6.62
N ARG A 171 9.32 11.00 6.92
CA ARG A 171 8.21 11.65 6.21
C ARG A 171 8.55 11.92 4.74
N ASP A 172 9.75 12.45 4.49
CA ASP A 172 10.23 12.69 3.13
C ASP A 172 10.32 11.39 2.32
N ASP A 173 10.84 10.32 2.93
CA ASP A 173 10.89 8.99 2.33
C ASP A 173 9.48 8.45 2.01
N LEU A 174 8.52 8.65 2.93
CA LEU A 174 7.12 8.26 2.72
C LEU A 174 6.50 9.01 1.53
N ILE A 175 6.77 10.31 1.40
CA ILE A 175 6.31 11.12 0.25
C ILE A 175 6.92 10.61 -1.04
N ALA A 176 8.24 10.36 -1.07
CA ALA A 176 8.91 9.83 -2.25
C ALA A 176 8.34 8.47 -2.67
N MET A 177 7.99 7.62 -1.72
CA MET A 177 7.30 6.35 -2.00
C MET A 177 5.91 6.56 -2.61
N ILE A 178 5.13 7.53 -2.12
CA ILE A 178 3.82 7.87 -2.70
C ILE A 178 3.99 8.33 -4.15
N GLU A 179 4.91 9.25 -4.40
CA GLU A 179 5.20 9.76 -5.74
C GLU A 179 5.62 8.65 -6.70
N GLY A 180 6.47 7.74 -6.25
CA GLY A 180 6.86 6.57 -7.03
C GLY A 180 5.69 5.61 -7.33
N LYS A 181 4.78 5.39 -6.37
CA LYS A 181 3.59 4.56 -6.58
C LYS A 181 2.55 5.19 -7.50
N LEU A 182 2.55 6.52 -7.64
CA LEU A 182 1.72 7.24 -8.61
C LEU A 182 2.25 7.09 -10.04
N GLN A 183 3.56 6.92 -10.21
CA GLN A 183 4.20 6.67 -11.51
C GLN A 183 4.09 5.19 -11.88
N GLN A 184 2.89 4.77 -12.25
CA GLN A 184 2.63 3.38 -12.66
C GLN A 184 2.94 3.19 -14.14
N ARG A 185 3.57 2.05 -14.45
CA ARG A 185 3.68 1.55 -15.82
C ARG A 185 2.69 0.40 -15.99
N THR A 186 1.99 0.39 -17.11
CA THR A 186 1.04 -0.67 -17.42
C THR A 186 1.40 -1.33 -18.74
N GLU A 187 1.27 -2.65 -18.80
CA GLU A 187 1.49 -3.44 -20.01
C GLU A 187 0.31 -4.38 -20.22
N ILE A 188 -0.09 -4.57 -21.47
CA ILE A 188 -1.16 -5.49 -21.82
C ILE A 188 -0.79 -6.35 -23.02
N VAL A 189 -1.01 -7.65 -22.90
CA VAL A 189 -0.77 -8.64 -23.93
C VAL A 189 -2.05 -9.44 -24.16
N GLN A 190 -2.56 -9.43 -25.39
CA GLN A 190 -3.66 -10.33 -25.75
C GLN A 190 -3.13 -11.76 -25.83
N LEU A 191 -3.75 -12.67 -25.08
CA LEU A 191 -3.37 -14.08 -25.05
C LEU A 191 -4.04 -14.86 -26.17
N PHE A 192 -5.36 -14.78 -26.25
CA PHE A 192 -6.15 -15.44 -27.28
C PHE A 192 -7.54 -14.83 -27.41
N GLU A 193 -8.10 -14.95 -28.60
CA GLU A 193 -9.50 -14.68 -28.89
C GLU A 193 -10.15 -15.95 -29.45
N ILE A 194 -11.30 -16.33 -28.91
CA ILE A 194 -12.04 -17.51 -29.33
C ILE A 194 -13.48 -17.19 -29.67
N ARG A 195 -13.95 -17.86 -30.71
CA ARG A 195 -15.37 -17.92 -31.06
C ARG A 195 -16.01 -19.09 -30.33
N LEU A 196 -17.01 -18.80 -29.51
CA LEU A 196 -17.72 -19.78 -28.70
C LEU A 196 -19.06 -20.17 -29.32
N ASN A 197 -19.43 -21.44 -29.15
CA ASN A 197 -20.74 -21.98 -29.50
C ASN A 197 -21.10 -23.06 -28.47
N LEU A 198 -21.84 -22.66 -27.45
CA LEU A 198 -22.38 -23.53 -26.43
C LEU A 198 -23.76 -24.01 -26.89
N ARG A 199 -23.94 -25.33 -27.00
CA ARG A 199 -25.20 -25.97 -27.38
C ARG A 199 -25.86 -26.60 -26.17
#